data_AF-A0A1C5PRL7-F1
#
_entry.id   AF-A0A1C5PRL7-F1
#
_cell.length_a   1.000
_cell.length_b   1.000
_cell.length_c   1.000
_cell.angle_alpha   90.00
_cell.angle_beta   90.00
_cell.angle_gamma   90.00
#
_symmetry.space_group_name_H-M   'P 1'
#
loop_
_entity.id
_entity.type
_entity.pdbx_description
1 polymer ?
#
loop_
_entity_poly.entity_id
_entity_poly.type
_entity_poly.pdbx_seq_one_letter_code
_entity_poly.pdbx_strand_id
1 'polypeptide(L)'
;MQLKMSDYRLPEKILFNYEELKQELAEKTSMYETLVYTDDQIKDAKADKAGLNKLKKALNDERIRLEKEYMQPFNEFKAKINELITIIDKPIAAIDTQLKAYDDQKKQEKRKQIEALWEEQDVPEGLTLEKIWDDRMLNVSYNMPHVKQKMVDSIFTFNQNMKTLSELPEFGYEAQQVYIDTMDMNRALSEGRRMAQIQRQKEAAEQARAEARAKAEEERRAAAQAQLRPAQSEVQAADAPDVQAEAVAKQWVAFQALLSTEDALALRDFFNSRMIEFKAV
;
A
#
# COMPACT_ATOMS: atom_id res chain seq x y z
N MET A 1 -40.98 -10.59 -32.36
CA MET A 1 -41.40 -12.00 -32.16
C MET A 1 -42.00 -12.11 -30.77
N GLN A 2 -43.04 -12.94 -30.56
CA GLN A 2 -43.67 -13.12 -29.26
C GLN A 2 -43.96 -14.61 -29.04
N LEU A 3 -43.64 -15.12 -27.85
CA LEU A 3 -43.96 -16.48 -27.45
C LEU A 3 -45.48 -16.61 -27.28
N LYS A 4 -46.10 -17.47 -28.07
CA LYS A 4 -47.54 -17.79 -27.95
C LYS A 4 -47.66 -19.19 -27.36
N MET A 5 -48.40 -19.30 -26.25
CA MET A 5 -48.74 -20.58 -25.65
C MET A 5 -50.15 -20.97 -26.05
N SER A 6 -50.34 -22.25 -26.37
CA SER A 6 -51.67 -22.86 -26.40
C SER A 6 -52.19 -23.07 -24.98
N ASP A 7 -53.49 -23.25 -24.80
CA ASP A 7 -54.09 -23.53 -23.49
C ASP A 7 -53.42 -24.77 -22.85
N TYR A 8 -52.71 -24.53 -21.74
CA TYR A 8 -52.06 -25.58 -20.96
C TYR A 8 -53.02 -26.05 -19.86
N ARG A 9 -53.30 -27.36 -19.83
CA ARG A 9 -54.10 -28.00 -18.77
C ARG A 9 -53.18 -28.79 -17.86
N LEU A 10 -53.28 -28.55 -16.55
CA LEU A 10 -52.60 -29.36 -15.55
C LEU A 10 -53.13 -30.80 -15.60
N PRO A 11 -52.27 -31.82 -15.43
CA PRO A 11 -52.73 -33.20 -15.31
C PRO A 11 -53.69 -33.35 -14.12
N GLU A 12 -54.68 -34.23 -14.28
CA GLU A 12 -55.65 -34.53 -13.23
C GLU A 12 -54.98 -35.14 -11.98
N LYS A 13 -55.68 -35.08 -10.84
CA LYS A 13 -55.19 -35.67 -9.59
C LYS A 13 -54.92 -37.16 -9.78
N ILE A 14 -53.76 -37.63 -9.30
CA ILE A 14 -53.43 -39.05 -9.27
C ILE A 14 -54.31 -39.72 -8.21
N LEU A 15 -55.17 -40.64 -8.64
CA LEU A 15 -56.03 -41.45 -7.77
C LEU A 15 -55.47 -42.87 -7.68
N PHE A 16 -55.39 -43.41 -6.47
CA PHE A 16 -55.02 -44.79 -6.20
C PHE A 16 -55.72 -45.27 -4.94
N ASN A 17 -55.72 -46.59 -4.70
CA ASN A 17 -56.39 -47.23 -3.58
C ASN A 17 -55.63 -47.06 -2.24
N TYR A 18 -55.36 -45.81 -1.89
CA TYR A 18 -54.56 -45.44 -0.72
C TYR A 18 -55.12 -46.00 0.59
N GLU A 19 -56.42 -45.81 0.86
CA GLU A 19 -57.02 -46.26 2.12
C GLU A 19 -57.01 -47.78 2.25
N GLU A 20 -57.29 -48.50 1.16
CA GLU A 20 -57.24 -49.97 1.11
C GLU A 20 -55.81 -50.47 1.38
N LEU A 21 -54.81 -49.94 0.65
CA LEU A 21 -53.40 -50.32 0.83
C LEU A 21 -52.90 -49.99 2.24
N LYS A 22 -53.31 -48.86 2.81
CA LYS A 22 -52.94 -48.43 4.16
C LYS A 22 -53.53 -49.36 5.22
N GLN A 23 -54.78 -49.78 5.05
CA GLN A 23 -55.47 -50.67 5.98
C GLN A 23 -54.87 -52.08 5.92
N GLU A 24 -54.65 -52.62 4.72
CA GLU A 24 -54.02 -53.94 4.52
C GLU A 24 -52.58 -53.96 5.06
N LEU A 25 -51.80 -52.88 4.83
CA LEU A 25 -50.46 -52.74 5.39
C LEU A 25 -50.50 -52.71 6.92
N ALA A 26 -51.40 -51.92 7.52
CA ALA A 26 -51.51 -51.81 8.97
C ALA A 26 -51.87 -53.14 9.65
N GLU A 27 -52.80 -53.90 9.07
CA GLU A 27 -53.17 -55.24 9.55
C GLU A 27 -52.01 -56.23 9.45
N LYS A 28 -51.31 -56.26 8.30
CA LYS A 28 -50.17 -57.15 8.08
C LYS A 28 -48.97 -56.80 8.96
N THR A 29 -48.67 -55.51 9.16
CA THR A 29 -47.54 -55.10 10.00
C THR A 29 -47.79 -55.24 11.49
N SER A 30 -49.05 -55.09 11.95
CA SER A 30 -49.45 -55.33 13.34
C SER A 30 -49.14 -56.75 13.80
N MET A 31 -49.33 -57.74 12.91
CA MET A 31 -48.94 -59.13 13.19
C MET A 31 -47.43 -59.30 13.42
N TYR A 32 -46.59 -58.52 12.75
CA TYR A 32 -45.13 -58.60 12.90
C TYR A 32 -44.58 -57.85 14.12
N GLU A 33 -45.31 -56.89 14.69
CA GLU A 33 -44.86 -56.10 15.86
C GLU A 33 -44.87 -56.91 17.17
N THR A 34 -45.70 -57.94 17.26
CA THR A 34 -45.87 -58.76 18.48
C THR A 34 -45.34 -60.19 18.34
N LEU A 35 -44.88 -60.58 17.14
CA LEU A 35 -44.40 -61.92 16.85
C LEU A 35 -42.93 -62.11 17.26
N VAL A 36 -42.67 -63.04 18.18
CA VAL A 36 -41.31 -63.49 18.52
C VAL A 36 -41.01 -64.75 17.71
N TYR A 37 -40.11 -64.62 16.73
CA TYR A 37 -39.67 -65.77 15.94
C TYR A 37 -38.80 -66.71 16.79
N THR A 38 -39.07 -68.01 16.70
CA THR A 38 -38.26 -69.10 17.24
C THR A 38 -37.27 -69.62 16.20
N ASP A 39 -36.25 -70.39 16.61
CA ASP A 39 -35.15 -70.84 15.72
C ASP A 39 -35.63 -71.64 14.49
N ASP A 40 -36.74 -72.37 14.62
CA ASP A 40 -37.42 -73.10 13.56
C ASP A 40 -38.22 -72.20 12.60
N GLN A 41 -38.56 -70.97 13.00
CA GLN A 41 -39.36 -70.00 12.22
C GLN A 41 -38.50 -68.96 11.46
N ILE A 42 -37.17 -69.04 11.55
CA ILE A 42 -36.25 -68.10 10.88
C ILE A 42 -36.40 -68.10 9.35
N LYS A 43 -36.81 -69.23 8.75
CA LYS A 43 -37.09 -69.28 7.30
C LYS A 43 -38.29 -68.42 6.93
N ASP A 44 -39.35 -68.48 7.74
CA ASP A 44 -40.58 -67.73 7.51
C ASP A 44 -40.35 -66.23 7.73
N ALA A 45 -39.61 -65.87 8.79
CA ALA A 45 -39.18 -64.48 9.05
C ALA A 45 -38.44 -63.85 7.86
N LYS A 46 -37.55 -64.62 7.21
CA LYS A 46 -36.83 -64.18 6.01
C LYS A 46 -37.77 -64.02 4.81
N ALA A 47 -38.76 -64.89 4.65
CA ALA A 47 -39.75 -64.80 3.59
C ALA A 47 -40.65 -63.57 3.77
N ASP A 48 -41.13 -63.31 4.99
CA ASP A 48 -41.94 -62.14 5.33
C ASP A 48 -41.18 -60.82 5.07
N LYS A 49 -39.93 -60.72 5.54
CA LYS A 49 -39.05 -59.57 5.24
C LYS A 49 -38.87 -59.37 3.74
N ALA A 50 -38.70 -60.44 2.97
CA ALA A 50 -38.58 -60.36 1.52
C ALA A 50 -39.89 -59.88 0.87
N GLY A 51 -41.05 -60.33 1.37
CA GLY A 51 -42.37 -59.88 0.94
C GLY A 51 -42.57 -58.38 1.16
N LEU A 52 -42.30 -57.89 2.38
CA LEU A 52 -42.40 -56.47 2.72
C LEU A 52 -41.47 -55.59 1.86
N ASN A 53 -40.23 -56.04 1.63
CA ASN A 53 -39.30 -55.33 0.77
C ASN A 53 -39.76 -55.30 -0.70
N LYS A 54 -40.38 -56.38 -1.22
CA LYS A 54 -40.96 -56.40 -2.56
C LYS A 54 -42.12 -55.41 -2.69
N LEU A 55 -43.02 -55.37 -1.71
CA LEU A 55 -44.15 -54.43 -1.70
C LEU A 55 -43.67 -52.98 -1.62
N LYS A 56 -42.73 -52.68 -0.72
CA LYS A 56 -42.08 -51.36 -0.62
C LYS A 56 -41.46 -50.94 -1.96
N LYS A 57 -40.76 -51.87 -2.61
CA LYS A 57 -40.16 -51.61 -3.92
C LYS A 57 -41.23 -51.33 -4.98
N ALA A 58 -42.28 -52.13 -5.07
CA ALA A 58 -43.36 -51.94 -6.05
C ALA A 58 -44.03 -50.56 -5.92
N LEU A 59 -44.34 -50.12 -4.69
CA LEU A 59 -44.91 -48.78 -4.45
C LEU A 59 -43.98 -47.66 -4.91
N ASN A 60 -42.69 -47.80 -4.63
CA ASN A 60 -41.70 -46.80 -5.03
C ASN A 60 -41.43 -46.81 -6.54
N ASP A 61 -41.42 -47.98 -7.18
CA ASP A 61 -41.24 -48.13 -8.62
C ASP A 61 -42.41 -47.48 -9.39
N GLU A 62 -43.66 -47.65 -8.92
CA GLU A 62 -44.84 -46.97 -9.46
C GLU A 62 -44.76 -45.44 -9.30
N ARG A 63 -44.34 -44.96 -8.12
CA ARG A 63 -44.10 -43.52 -7.89
C ARG A 63 -43.10 -42.96 -8.90
N ILE A 64 -41.96 -43.63 -9.07
CA ILE A 64 -40.89 -43.21 -9.99
C ILE A 64 -41.39 -43.23 -11.44
N ARG A 65 -42.16 -44.26 -11.83
CA ARG A 65 -42.71 -44.35 -13.19
C ARG A 65 -43.62 -43.16 -13.49
N LEU A 66 -44.60 -42.89 -12.61
CA LEU A 66 -45.54 -41.78 -12.78
C LEU A 66 -44.84 -40.42 -12.74
N GLU A 67 -43.86 -40.24 -11.85
CA GLU A 67 -43.05 -39.02 -11.79
C GLU A 67 -42.33 -38.77 -13.12
N LYS A 68 -41.73 -39.81 -13.70
CA LYS A 68 -41.05 -39.73 -15.00
C LYS A 68 -42.02 -39.37 -16.13
N GLU A 69 -43.17 -40.02 -16.20
CA GLU A 69 -44.20 -39.76 -17.21
C GLU A 69 -44.77 -38.35 -17.09
N TYR A 70 -45.06 -37.88 -15.86
CA TYR A 70 -45.55 -36.53 -15.59
C TYR A 70 -44.52 -35.46 -15.95
N MET A 71 -43.24 -35.69 -15.61
CA MET A 71 -42.17 -34.72 -15.85
C MET A 71 -41.67 -34.73 -17.30
N GLN A 72 -41.88 -35.81 -18.07
CA GLN A 72 -41.45 -35.91 -19.45
C GLN A 72 -41.92 -34.74 -20.34
N PRO A 73 -43.23 -34.41 -20.46
CA PRO A 73 -43.69 -33.32 -21.31
C PRO A 73 -43.14 -31.96 -20.88
N PHE A 74 -42.98 -31.73 -19.58
CA PHE A 74 -42.37 -30.52 -19.05
C PHE A 74 -40.88 -30.44 -19.42
N ASN A 75 -40.15 -31.55 -19.29
CA ASN A 75 -38.73 -31.62 -19.64
C ASN A 75 -38.51 -31.40 -21.15
N GLU A 76 -39.38 -31.95 -22.00
CA GLU A 76 -39.34 -31.71 -23.44
C GLU A 76 -39.63 -30.24 -23.78
N PHE A 77 -40.64 -29.64 -23.15
CA PHE A 77 -40.94 -28.21 -23.29
C PHE A 77 -39.75 -27.35 -22.85
N LYS A 78 -39.18 -27.63 -21.66
CA LYS A 78 -38.01 -26.94 -21.12
C LYS A 78 -36.81 -27.06 -22.07
N ALA A 79 -36.56 -28.26 -22.63
CA ALA A 79 -35.48 -28.48 -23.57
C ALA A 79 -35.65 -27.62 -24.83
N LYS A 80 -36.85 -27.58 -25.42
CA LYS A 80 -37.17 -26.73 -26.58
C LYS A 80 -37.00 -25.24 -26.28
N ILE A 81 -37.46 -24.77 -25.11
CA ILE A 81 -37.26 -23.37 -24.71
C ILE A 81 -35.77 -23.06 -24.54
N ASN A 82 -35.00 -23.95 -23.90
CA ASN A 82 -33.55 -23.76 -23.74
C ASN A 82 -32.81 -23.76 -25.08
N GLU A 83 -33.24 -24.58 -26.04
CA GLU A 83 -32.71 -24.55 -27.40
C GLU A 83 -32.96 -23.19 -28.07
N LEU A 84 -34.18 -22.66 -27.97
CA LEU A 84 -34.51 -21.33 -28.49
C LEU A 84 -33.70 -20.21 -27.81
N ILE A 85 -33.50 -20.29 -26.50
CA ILE A 85 -32.64 -19.36 -25.76
C ILE A 85 -31.20 -19.44 -26.29
N THR A 86 -30.66 -20.65 -26.46
CA THR A 86 -29.29 -20.86 -26.96
C THR A 86 -29.11 -20.28 -28.37
N ILE A 87 -30.12 -20.39 -29.24
CA ILE A 87 -30.12 -19.78 -30.58
C ILE A 87 -30.02 -18.25 -30.50
N ILE A 88 -30.60 -17.62 -29.47
CA ILE A 88 -30.58 -16.17 -29.25
C ILE A 88 -29.27 -15.72 -28.58
N ASP A 89 -28.74 -16.49 -27.64
CA ASP A 89 -27.51 -16.13 -26.92
C ASP A 89 -26.30 -16.04 -27.86
N LYS A 90 -26.25 -16.91 -28.89
CA LYS A 90 -25.15 -16.94 -29.86
C LYS A 90 -24.98 -15.61 -30.62
N PRO A 91 -26.00 -15.04 -31.29
CA PRO A 91 -25.87 -13.74 -31.94
C PRO A 91 -25.68 -12.59 -30.94
N ILE A 92 -26.23 -12.65 -29.72
CA ILE A 92 -25.97 -11.64 -28.67
C ILE A 92 -24.47 -11.58 -28.36
N ALA A 93 -23.85 -12.73 -28.06
CA ALA A 93 -22.41 -12.79 -27.77
C ALA A 93 -21.54 -12.31 -28.95
N ALA A 94 -21.97 -12.60 -30.20
CA ALA A 94 -21.29 -12.12 -31.39
C ALA A 94 -21.40 -10.59 -31.54
N ILE A 95 -22.56 -10.00 -31.24
CA ILE A 95 -22.77 -8.55 -31.25
C ILE A 95 -21.94 -7.88 -30.15
N ASP A 96 -21.95 -8.41 -28.93
CA ASP A 96 -21.18 -7.86 -27.81
C ASP A 96 -19.68 -7.84 -28.12
N THR A 97 -19.17 -8.91 -28.74
CA THR A 97 -17.78 -8.98 -29.19
C THR A 97 -17.47 -7.91 -30.23
N GLN A 98 -18.37 -7.70 -31.20
CA GLN A 98 -18.20 -6.66 -32.23
C GLN A 98 -18.27 -5.25 -31.64
N LEU A 99 -19.19 -4.99 -30.71
CA LEU A 99 -19.31 -3.71 -30.01
C LEU A 99 -18.04 -3.40 -29.21
N LYS A 100 -17.52 -4.38 -28.47
CA LYS A 100 -16.27 -4.22 -27.73
C LYS A 100 -15.09 -3.93 -28.67
N ALA A 101 -14.97 -4.67 -29.76
CA ALA A 101 -13.91 -4.44 -30.75
C ALA A 101 -14.02 -3.05 -31.39
N TYR A 102 -15.24 -2.58 -31.68
CA TYR A 102 -15.48 -1.24 -32.19
C TYR A 102 -15.09 -0.16 -31.17
N ASP A 103 -15.50 -0.30 -29.91
CA ASP A 103 -15.15 0.65 -28.84
C ASP A 103 -13.64 0.69 -28.59
N ASP A 104 -12.97 -0.47 -28.58
CA ASP A 104 -11.52 -0.57 -28.45
C ASP A 104 -10.81 0.09 -29.65
N GLN A 105 -11.30 -0.13 -30.87
CA GLN A 105 -10.79 0.55 -32.06
C GLN A 105 -10.97 2.07 -31.96
N LYS A 106 -12.13 2.55 -31.50
CA LYS A 106 -12.38 3.98 -31.28
C LYS A 106 -11.44 4.57 -30.24
N LYS A 107 -11.16 3.86 -29.14
CA LYS A 107 -10.19 4.28 -28.12
C LYS A 107 -8.77 4.31 -28.67
N GLN A 108 -8.37 3.33 -29.47
CA GLN A 108 -7.05 3.30 -30.11
C GLN A 108 -6.89 4.45 -31.11
N GLU A 109 -7.90 4.69 -31.94
CA GLU A 109 -7.90 5.81 -32.88
C GLU A 109 -7.81 7.15 -32.14
N LYS A 110 -8.57 7.30 -31.06
CA LYS A 110 -8.49 8.49 -30.21
C LYS A 110 -7.11 8.63 -29.55
N ARG A 111 -6.52 7.54 -29.07
CA ARG A 111 -5.14 7.54 -28.55
C ARG A 111 -4.16 8.09 -29.58
N LYS A 112 -4.22 7.62 -30.83
CA LYS A 112 -3.38 8.14 -31.92
C LYS A 112 -3.60 9.62 -32.17
N GLN A 113 -4.85 10.09 -32.11
CA GLN A 113 -5.15 11.52 -32.25
C GLN A 113 -4.58 12.34 -31.10
N ILE A 114 -4.56 11.79 -29.88
CA ILE A 114 -3.95 12.43 -28.71
C ILE A 114 -2.42 12.46 -28.87
N GLU A 115 -1.81 11.36 -29.32
CA GLU A 115 -0.37 11.27 -29.60
C GLU A 115 0.04 12.29 -30.68
N ALA A 116 -0.68 12.35 -31.81
CA ALA A 116 -0.43 13.34 -32.85
C ALA A 116 -0.62 14.78 -32.36
N LEU A 117 -1.67 15.05 -31.57
CA LEU A 117 -1.91 16.37 -30.99
C LEU A 117 -0.78 16.79 -30.04
N TRP A 118 -0.20 15.82 -29.30
CA TRP A 118 0.94 16.06 -28.43
C TRP A 118 2.20 16.41 -29.21
N GLU A 119 2.48 15.71 -30.31
CA GLU A 119 3.61 16.01 -31.21
C GLU A 119 3.52 17.41 -31.84
N GLU A 120 2.31 17.94 -32.03
CA GLU A 120 2.09 19.32 -32.50
C GLU A 120 2.31 20.39 -31.42
N GLN A 121 2.37 20.01 -30.13
CA GLN A 121 2.60 20.98 -29.06
C GLN A 121 4.09 21.32 -28.92
N ASP A 122 4.39 22.55 -28.51
CA ASP A 122 5.73 22.96 -28.12
C ASP A 122 6.03 22.48 -26.69
N VAL A 123 6.37 21.19 -26.58
CA VAL A 123 6.55 20.50 -25.30
C VAL A 123 7.98 20.73 -24.77
N PRO A 124 8.15 21.19 -23.53
CA PRO A 124 9.47 21.38 -22.93
C PRO A 124 10.18 20.04 -22.67
N GLU A 125 11.51 20.06 -22.75
CA GLU A 125 12.34 18.88 -22.46
C GLU A 125 12.08 18.34 -21.05
N GLY A 126 11.93 17.02 -20.93
CA GLY A 126 11.63 16.33 -19.67
C GLY A 126 10.14 16.13 -19.36
N LEU A 127 9.22 16.80 -20.08
CA LEU A 127 7.79 16.51 -20.02
C LEU A 127 7.39 15.53 -21.12
N THR A 128 6.79 14.40 -20.75
CA THR A 128 6.31 13.38 -21.70
C THR A 128 4.81 13.21 -21.63
N LEU A 129 4.21 12.64 -22.68
CA LEU A 129 2.77 12.39 -22.73
C LEU A 129 2.33 11.45 -21.60
N GLU A 130 3.13 10.43 -21.27
CA GLU A 130 2.86 9.46 -20.21
C GLU A 130 2.69 10.13 -18.85
N LYS A 131 3.46 11.18 -18.56
CA LYS A 131 3.40 11.92 -17.28
C LYS A 131 2.10 12.67 -17.08
N ILE A 132 1.41 13.04 -18.17
CA ILE A 132 0.13 13.77 -18.12
C ILE A 132 -1.06 12.91 -18.53
N TRP A 133 -0.79 11.67 -18.97
CA TRP A 133 -1.78 10.75 -19.48
C TRP A 133 -2.84 10.43 -18.43
N ASP A 134 -4.07 10.27 -18.89
CA ASP A 134 -5.21 9.87 -18.05
C ASP A 134 -6.17 9.08 -18.92
N ASP A 135 -6.51 7.86 -18.52
CA ASP A 135 -7.37 6.99 -19.31
C ASP A 135 -8.76 7.59 -19.56
N ARG A 136 -9.20 8.54 -18.72
CA ARG A 136 -10.42 9.30 -18.97
C ARG A 136 -10.36 10.11 -20.27
N MET A 137 -9.17 10.46 -20.76
CA MET A 137 -9.01 11.09 -22.07
C MET A 137 -9.54 10.21 -23.21
N LEU A 138 -9.60 8.89 -23.04
CA LEU A 138 -10.17 7.99 -24.03
C LEU A 138 -11.70 7.94 -24.01
N ASN A 139 -12.35 8.47 -22.96
CA ASN A 139 -13.80 8.47 -22.84
C ASN A 139 -14.44 9.42 -23.85
N VAL A 140 -15.63 9.04 -24.36
CA VAL A 140 -16.39 9.86 -25.32
C VAL A 140 -16.69 11.26 -24.77
N SER A 141 -16.98 11.38 -23.48
CA SER A 141 -17.26 12.66 -22.82
C SER A 141 -16.04 13.59 -22.73
N TYR A 142 -14.82 13.05 -22.79
CA TYR A 142 -13.58 13.82 -22.70
C TYR A 142 -13.12 14.22 -24.11
N ASN A 143 -13.80 15.19 -24.72
CA ASN A 143 -13.57 15.56 -26.12
C ASN A 143 -12.13 16.09 -26.38
N MET A 144 -11.72 16.11 -27.66
CA MET A 144 -10.36 16.54 -28.06
C MET A 144 -9.99 17.96 -27.61
N PRO A 145 -10.89 18.97 -27.64
CA PRO A 145 -10.60 20.28 -27.05
C PRO A 145 -10.21 20.22 -25.57
N HIS A 146 -10.88 19.41 -24.77
CA HIS A 146 -10.54 19.22 -23.36
C HIS A 146 -9.17 18.52 -23.20
N VAL A 147 -8.86 17.53 -24.05
CA VAL A 147 -7.51 16.93 -24.08
C VAL A 147 -6.45 17.99 -24.36
N LYS A 148 -6.67 18.82 -25.38
CA LYS A 148 -5.75 19.90 -25.73
C LYS A 148 -5.55 20.87 -24.57
N GLN A 149 -6.63 21.30 -23.92
CA GLN A 149 -6.55 22.20 -22.77
C GLN A 149 -5.70 21.59 -21.65
N LYS A 150 -5.92 20.32 -21.32
CA LYS A 150 -5.12 19.62 -20.30
C LYS A 150 -3.63 19.56 -20.66
N MET A 151 -3.29 19.34 -21.93
CA MET A 151 -1.90 19.38 -22.40
C MET A 151 -1.28 20.77 -22.19
N VAL A 152 -1.97 21.82 -22.64
CA VAL A 152 -1.53 23.21 -22.49
C VAL A 152 -1.34 23.58 -21.03
N ASP A 153 -2.30 23.25 -20.16
CA ASP A 153 -2.21 23.52 -18.73
C ASP A 153 -1.02 22.79 -18.09
N SER A 154 -0.75 21.55 -18.51
CA SER A 154 0.36 20.75 -18.01
C SER A 154 1.71 21.32 -18.44
N ILE A 155 1.85 21.71 -19.72
CA ILE A 155 3.04 22.37 -20.25
C ILE A 155 3.31 23.68 -19.51
N PHE A 156 2.28 24.51 -19.34
CA PHE A 156 2.37 25.77 -18.62
C PHE A 156 2.81 25.57 -17.17
N THR A 157 2.20 24.62 -16.46
CA THR A 157 2.55 24.30 -15.08
C THR A 157 3.98 23.77 -14.97
N PHE A 158 4.39 22.88 -15.88
CA PHE A 158 5.74 22.34 -15.93
C PHE A 158 6.78 23.45 -16.10
N ASN A 159 6.58 24.35 -17.07
CA ASN A 159 7.48 25.47 -17.32
C ASN A 159 7.60 26.42 -16.11
N GLN A 160 6.48 26.72 -15.44
CA GLN A 160 6.52 27.53 -14.22
C GLN A 160 7.29 26.86 -13.09
N ASN A 161 7.09 25.55 -12.88
CA ASN A 161 7.81 24.80 -11.85
C ASN A 161 9.30 24.74 -12.17
N MET A 162 9.66 24.43 -13.42
CA MET A 162 11.06 24.42 -13.88
C MET A 162 11.74 25.77 -13.69
N LYS A 163 11.06 26.88 -14.01
CA LYS A 163 11.55 28.23 -13.75
C LYS A 163 11.79 28.46 -12.25
N THR A 164 10.82 28.13 -11.43
CA THR A 164 10.92 28.27 -9.96
C THR A 164 12.12 27.48 -9.40
N LEU A 165 12.35 26.26 -9.90
CA LEU A 165 13.48 25.43 -9.48
C LEU A 165 14.83 25.97 -9.97
N SER A 166 14.87 26.56 -11.17
CA SER A 166 16.09 27.20 -11.70
C SER A 166 16.52 28.43 -10.90
N GLU A 167 15.56 29.11 -10.25
CA GLU A 167 15.79 30.31 -9.43
C GLU A 167 16.26 29.98 -8.00
N LEU A 168 16.44 28.69 -7.66
CA LEU A 168 16.98 28.29 -6.36
C LEU A 168 18.44 28.76 -6.19
N PRO A 169 18.82 29.28 -5.00
CA PRO A 169 20.18 29.77 -4.76
C PRO A 169 21.26 28.69 -4.88
N GLU A 170 20.94 27.45 -4.55
CA GLU A 170 21.85 26.30 -4.54
C GLU A 170 21.08 25.07 -5.06
N PHE A 171 21.76 24.19 -5.80
CA PHE A 171 21.23 22.90 -6.27
C PHE A 171 19.94 22.96 -7.10
N GLY A 172 19.72 24.05 -7.84
CA GLY A 172 18.53 24.24 -8.68
C GLY A 172 18.42 23.22 -9.82
N TYR A 173 19.53 22.88 -10.47
CA TYR A 173 19.56 21.90 -11.56
C TYR A 173 19.18 20.49 -11.06
N GLU A 174 19.73 20.05 -9.94
CA GLU A 174 19.42 18.74 -9.37
C GLU A 174 17.95 18.67 -8.92
N ALA A 175 17.42 19.76 -8.38
CA ALA A 175 16.00 19.85 -8.06
C ALA A 175 15.12 19.76 -9.33
N GLN A 176 15.52 20.39 -10.44
CA GLN A 176 14.85 20.25 -11.73
C GLN A 176 14.86 18.80 -12.23
N GLN A 177 15.97 18.07 -12.10
CA GLN A 177 16.02 16.65 -12.49
C GLN A 177 15.04 15.80 -11.66
N VAL A 178 15.01 16.02 -10.34
CA VAL A 178 14.03 15.34 -9.47
C VAL A 178 12.59 15.67 -9.88
N TYR A 179 12.31 16.92 -10.27
CA TYR A 179 10.99 17.29 -10.76
C TYR A 179 10.67 16.64 -12.11
N ILE A 180 11.61 16.63 -13.06
CA ILE A 180 11.46 15.94 -14.34
C ILE A 180 11.07 14.49 -14.10
N ASP A 181 11.75 13.79 -13.19
CA ASP A 181 11.48 12.38 -12.92
C ASP A 181 10.11 12.17 -12.26
N THR A 182 9.76 12.99 -11.28
CA THR A 182 8.66 12.71 -10.36
C THR A 182 7.38 13.49 -10.63
N MET A 183 7.47 14.59 -11.38
CA MET A 183 6.42 15.60 -11.52
C MET A 183 5.94 16.19 -10.18
N ASP A 184 6.75 16.08 -9.12
CA ASP A 184 6.42 16.54 -7.77
C ASP A 184 7.33 17.72 -7.36
N MET A 185 6.73 18.91 -7.35
CA MET A 185 7.41 20.15 -6.99
C MET A 185 7.90 20.15 -5.53
N ASN A 186 7.14 19.56 -4.60
CA ASN A 186 7.53 19.54 -3.19
C ASN A 186 8.73 18.63 -2.98
N ARG A 187 8.74 17.49 -3.64
CA ARG A 187 9.86 16.56 -3.59
C ARG A 187 11.14 17.19 -4.18
N ALA A 188 11.02 17.85 -5.33
CA ALA A 188 12.12 18.57 -5.95
C ALA A 188 12.71 19.66 -5.03
N LEU A 189 11.86 20.52 -4.46
CA LEU A 189 12.29 21.57 -3.52
C LEU A 189 12.95 20.99 -2.26
N SER A 190 12.39 19.89 -1.73
CA SER A 190 12.94 19.25 -0.54
C SER A 190 14.33 18.67 -0.80
N GLU A 191 14.55 18.04 -1.96
CA GLU A 191 15.87 17.52 -2.33
C GLU A 191 16.89 18.65 -2.52
N GLY A 192 16.53 19.73 -3.22
CA GLY A 192 17.41 20.90 -3.37
C GLY A 192 17.87 21.45 -2.01
N ARG A 193 16.94 21.63 -1.06
CA ARG A 193 17.25 22.07 0.31
C ARG A 193 18.12 21.08 1.07
N ARG A 194 17.89 19.77 0.89
CA ARG A 194 18.67 18.72 1.55
C ARG A 194 20.12 18.74 1.07
N MET A 195 20.34 18.89 -0.25
CA MET A 195 21.69 18.99 -0.83
C MET A 195 22.41 20.25 -0.36
N ALA A 196 21.73 21.40 -0.36
CA ALA A 196 22.21 22.65 0.21
C ALA A 196 22.69 22.48 1.66
N GLN A 197 21.87 21.86 2.50
CA GLN A 197 22.21 21.61 3.90
C GLN A 197 23.45 20.71 4.03
N ILE A 198 23.53 19.63 3.26
CA ILE A 198 24.67 18.71 3.28
C ILE A 198 25.95 19.43 2.87
N GLN A 199 25.90 20.27 1.85
CA GLN A 199 27.06 21.01 1.37
C GLN A 199 27.56 22.01 2.42
N ARG A 200 26.67 22.79 3.03
CA ARG A 200 27.04 23.71 4.12
C ARG A 200 27.63 22.98 5.32
N GLN A 201 27.09 21.82 5.68
CA GLN A 201 27.64 21.00 6.76
C GLN A 201 29.05 20.49 6.43
N LYS A 202 29.29 20.08 5.18
CA LYS A 202 30.63 19.65 4.73
C LYS A 202 31.63 20.79 4.78
N GLU A 203 31.27 21.97 4.27
CA GLU A 203 32.13 23.15 4.26
C GLU A 203 32.45 23.64 5.69
N ALA A 204 31.44 23.71 6.57
CA ALA A 204 31.65 24.07 7.97
C ALA A 204 32.57 23.06 8.69
N ALA A 205 32.41 21.76 8.42
CA ALA A 205 33.28 20.72 8.98
C ALA A 205 34.71 20.82 8.45
N GLU A 206 34.90 21.17 7.18
CA GLU A 206 36.23 21.39 6.59
C GLU A 206 36.91 22.62 7.16
N GLN A 207 36.19 23.75 7.29
CA GLN A 207 36.68 24.96 7.92
C GLN A 207 37.10 24.72 9.37
N ALA A 208 36.26 24.07 10.17
CA ALA A 208 36.60 23.72 11.55
C ALA A 208 37.86 22.82 11.64
N ARG A 209 38.03 21.88 10.70
CA ARG A 209 39.23 21.04 10.61
C ARG A 209 40.47 21.84 10.22
N ALA A 210 40.34 22.80 9.29
CA ALA A 210 41.43 23.67 8.89
C ALA A 210 41.87 24.60 10.04
N GLU A 211 40.93 25.21 10.75
CA GLU A 211 41.20 26.05 11.93
C GLU A 211 41.85 25.24 13.07
N ALA A 212 41.35 24.04 13.34
CA ALA A 212 41.95 23.16 14.35
C ALA A 212 43.39 22.76 13.99
N ARG A 213 43.67 22.50 12.70
CA ARG A 213 45.03 22.23 12.21
C ARG A 213 45.94 23.45 12.34
N ALA A 214 45.46 24.64 11.99
CA ALA A 214 46.21 25.88 12.11
C ALA A 214 46.56 26.19 13.58
N LYS A 215 45.58 26.08 14.49
CA LYS A 215 45.80 26.26 15.93
C LYS A 215 46.80 25.24 16.49
N ALA A 216 46.67 23.96 16.12
CA ALA A 216 47.60 22.92 16.55
C ALA A 216 49.03 23.15 16.01
N GLU A 217 49.17 23.69 14.80
CA GLU A 217 50.49 24.04 14.26
C GLU A 217 51.10 25.27 14.95
N GLU A 218 50.29 26.28 15.25
CA GLU A 218 50.72 27.46 16.02
C GLU A 218 51.17 27.07 17.43
N GLU A 219 50.41 26.23 18.12
CA GLU A 219 50.77 25.66 19.43
C GLU A 219 52.08 24.86 19.37
N ARG A 220 52.28 24.04 18.32
CA ARG A 220 53.54 23.30 18.12
C ARG A 220 54.72 24.23 17.89
N ARG A 221 54.56 25.30 17.10
CA ARG A 221 55.61 26.31 16.87
C ARG A 221 55.95 27.08 18.14
N ALA A 222 54.94 27.47 18.93
CA ALA A 222 55.13 28.14 20.22
C ALA A 222 55.84 27.22 21.23
N ALA A 223 55.46 25.94 21.32
CA ALA A 223 56.12 24.95 22.17
C ALA A 223 57.59 24.71 21.77
N ALA A 224 57.88 24.62 20.46
CA ALA A 224 59.24 24.47 19.96
C ALA A 224 60.12 25.70 20.27
N GLN A 225 59.58 26.93 20.12
CA GLN A 225 60.30 28.16 20.50
C GLN A 225 60.54 28.25 22.01
N ALA A 226 59.60 27.79 22.85
CA ALA A 226 59.79 27.74 24.30
C ALA A 226 60.91 26.77 24.71
N GLN A 227 61.08 25.66 23.99
CA GLN A 227 62.15 24.67 24.23
C GLN A 227 63.54 25.11 23.72
N LEU A 228 63.61 26.05 22.76
CA LEU A 228 64.85 26.60 22.20
C LEU A 228 65.38 27.84 22.97
N ARG A 229 64.67 28.34 23.99
CA ARG A 229 65.20 29.39 24.88
C ARG A 229 66.34 28.80 25.73
N PRO A 230 67.59 29.28 25.62
CA PRO A 230 68.65 28.87 26.52
C PRO A 230 68.33 29.31 27.95
N ALA A 231 68.56 28.43 28.91
CA ALA A 231 68.76 28.82 30.30
C ALA A 231 70.01 29.72 30.36
N GLN A 232 69.82 31.02 30.27
CA GLN A 232 70.78 32.02 30.73
C GLN A 232 70.15 32.78 31.89
N SER A 233 70.25 32.13 33.05
CA SER A 233 70.51 32.80 34.32
C SER A 233 71.89 33.46 34.27
N GLU A 234 72.12 34.44 35.15
CA GLU A 234 73.37 35.19 35.42
C GLU A 234 73.63 36.40 34.49
N VAL A 235 73.81 37.65 34.94
CA VAL A 235 73.94 38.31 36.25
C VAL A 235 73.61 39.79 36.02
N GLN A 236 72.87 40.44 36.92
CA GLN A 236 73.24 41.76 37.47
C GLN A 236 72.32 42.10 38.64
N ALA A 237 72.81 41.74 39.83
CA ALA A 237 72.38 42.30 41.09
C ALA A 237 72.96 43.70 41.21
N ALA A 238 72.09 44.70 41.38
CA ALA A 238 72.25 45.85 42.29
C ALA A 238 71.24 46.93 41.90
N ASP A 239 69.99 46.73 42.29
CA ASP A 239 69.32 47.76 43.09
C ASP A 239 68.17 47.10 43.84
N ALA A 240 68.34 46.98 45.14
CA ALA A 240 67.25 46.67 46.05
C ALA A 240 66.76 48.00 46.63
N PRO A 241 65.47 48.27 46.50
CA PRO A 241 64.67 48.52 47.67
C PRO A 241 63.86 47.26 47.94
N ASP A 242 64.07 46.76 49.14
CA ASP A 242 63.29 45.74 49.82
C ASP A 242 61.78 45.99 49.65
N VAL A 243 61.11 45.16 48.86
CA VAL A 243 59.67 44.99 48.92
C VAL A 243 59.40 43.50 48.91
N GLN A 244 59.14 43.02 50.12
CA GLN A 244 58.63 41.70 50.46
C GLN A 244 57.65 41.20 49.38
N ALA A 245 57.84 39.97 48.93
CA ALA A 245 56.83 39.26 48.16
C ALA A 245 55.55 39.21 49.01
N GLU A 246 54.63 40.14 48.77
CA GLU A 246 53.27 40.05 49.25
C GLU A 246 52.67 38.80 48.60
N ALA A 247 52.69 37.71 49.37
CA ALA A 247 51.70 36.67 49.24
C ALA A 247 50.34 37.37 49.31
N VAL A 248 49.71 37.60 48.15
CA VAL A 248 48.39 38.22 48.06
C VAL A 248 47.49 37.51 49.06
N ALA A 249 47.06 38.24 50.09
CA ALA A 249 46.27 37.70 51.19
C ALA A 249 45.00 37.07 50.60
N LYS A 250 44.92 35.74 50.63
CA LYS A 250 43.72 35.01 50.20
C LYS A 250 42.60 35.34 51.18
N GLN A 251 41.50 35.89 50.68
CA GLN A 251 40.28 36.13 51.46
C GLN A 251 39.20 35.11 51.07
N TRP A 252 38.42 34.66 52.05
CA TRP A 252 37.28 33.79 51.80
C TRP A 252 36.16 34.59 51.13
N VAL A 253 35.75 34.16 49.95
CA VAL A 253 34.61 34.72 49.22
C VAL A 253 33.49 33.68 49.20
N ALA A 254 32.34 34.02 49.78
CA ALA A 254 31.14 33.19 49.71
C ALA A 254 30.30 33.60 48.49
N PHE A 255 29.90 32.62 47.69
CA PHE A 255 28.97 32.80 46.57
C PHE A 255 28.10 31.55 46.43
N GLN A 256 26.92 31.70 45.84
CA GLN A 256 26.02 30.58 45.53
C GLN A 256 25.93 30.41 44.02
N ALA A 257 25.98 29.16 43.55
CA ALA A 257 25.83 28.80 42.15
C ALA A 257 24.82 27.65 42.04
N LEU A 258 23.88 27.78 41.10
CA LEU A 258 22.92 26.72 40.77
C LEU A 258 23.53 25.86 39.65
N LEU A 259 23.98 24.65 39.99
CA LEU A 259 24.78 23.81 39.10
C LEU A 259 24.21 22.40 39.00
N SER A 260 24.45 21.75 37.85
CA SER A 260 24.25 20.31 37.70
C SER A 260 25.39 19.53 38.37
N THR A 261 25.26 18.20 38.49
CA THR A 261 26.30 17.34 39.08
C THR A 261 27.59 17.35 38.26
N GLU A 262 27.49 17.44 36.94
CA GLU A 262 28.64 17.49 36.03
C GLU A 262 29.38 18.82 36.16
N ASP A 263 28.64 19.94 36.23
CA ASP A 263 29.22 21.28 36.43
C ASP A 263 29.91 21.42 37.80
N ALA A 264 29.37 20.78 38.85
CA ALA A 264 29.98 20.77 40.17
C ALA A 264 31.33 20.03 40.21
N LEU A 265 31.47 18.94 39.45
CA LEU A 265 32.73 18.20 39.33
C LEU A 265 33.76 19.02 38.54
N ALA A 266 33.35 19.65 37.43
CA ALA A 266 34.23 20.52 36.65
C ALA A 266 34.73 21.73 37.48
N LEU A 267 33.86 22.33 38.28
CA LEU A 267 34.22 23.45 39.15
C LEU A 267 35.20 23.03 40.26
N ARG A 268 35.02 21.84 40.83
CA ARG A 268 35.95 21.26 41.81
C ARG A 268 37.34 21.05 41.20
N ASP A 269 37.41 20.48 40.00
CA ASP A 269 38.67 20.18 39.34
C ASP A 269 39.40 21.48 38.94
N PHE A 270 38.64 22.52 38.56
CA PHE A 270 39.16 23.88 38.38
C PHE A 270 39.82 24.44 39.65
N PHE A 271 39.16 24.36 40.82
CA PHE A 271 39.75 24.85 42.07
C PHE A 271 41.02 24.08 42.47
N ASN A 272 41.02 22.76 42.31
CA ASN A 272 42.18 21.92 42.60
C ASN A 272 43.37 22.28 41.69
N SER A 273 43.13 22.50 40.40
CA SER A 273 44.18 22.85 39.43
C SER A 273 44.91 24.16 39.76
N ARG A 274 44.27 25.04 40.53
CA ARG A 274 44.79 26.36 40.93
C ARG A 274 45.13 26.46 42.42
N MET A 275 45.09 25.34 43.15
CA MET A 275 45.32 25.31 44.61
C MET A 275 44.45 26.34 45.36
N ILE A 276 43.18 26.44 44.96
CA ILE A 276 42.18 27.28 45.60
C ILE A 276 41.48 26.44 46.66
N GLU A 277 41.52 26.90 47.91
CA GLU A 277 40.81 26.24 49.02
C GLU A 277 39.32 26.56 48.95
N PHE A 278 38.48 25.53 49.03
CA PHE A 278 37.02 25.67 49.04
C PHE A 278 36.41 24.82 50.16
N LYS A 279 35.28 25.27 50.69
CA LYS A 279 34.48 24.54 51.69
C LYS A 279 33.00 24.69 51.34
N ALA A 280 32.20 23.70 51.68
CA ALA A 280 30.75 23.85 51.64
C ALA A 280 30.35 24.97 52.61
N VAL A 281 29.52 25.89 52.14
CA VAL A 281 28.90 26.96 52.95
C VAL A 281 27.64 26.42 53.59
#